data_AF-A0AA43BCX9-F1
#
_entry.id   AF-A0AA43BCX9-F1
#
_cell.length_a   1.000
_cell.length_b   1.000
_cell.length_c   1.000
_cell.angle_alpha   90.00
_cell.angle_beta   90.00
_cell.angle_gamma   90.00
#
_symmetry.space_group_name_H-M   'P 1'
#
loop_
_entity.id
_entity.type
_entity.pdbx_description
1 polymer ?
#
loop_
_entity_poly.entity_id
_entity_poly.type
_entity_poly.pdbx_seq_one_letter_code
_entity_poly.pdbx_strand_id
1 'polypeptide(L)'
;MNDTTEQRDVTLAGRDGRLLLMSCQTFVNEIVMGDACFVCGASPRDKMFNDEHIIPRWILKRFGLFDKQITLPSGERRHYRGYRIPCCVTCNSLLGDTVEAPISQLLDGDY
;
A
#
# COMPACT_ATOMS: atom_id res chain seq x y z
N MET A 1 -9.20 -38.52 15.27
CA MET A 1 -7.99 -38.10 14.51
C MET A 1 -8.41 -36.95 13.65
N ASN A 2 -8.22 -35.72 14.12
CA ASN A 2 -8.48 -34.53 13.32
C ASN A 2 -7.20 -34.22 12.57
N ASP A 3 -7.15 -34.60 11.30
CA ASP A 3 -6.13 -34.18 10.36
C ASP A 3 -6.36 -32.69 10.08
N THR A 4 -5.82 -31.85 10.97
CA THR A 4 -5.69 -30.41 10.71
C THR A 4 -4.42 -30.31 9.90
N THR A 5 -4.54 -30.28 8.58
CA THR A 5 -3.42 -29.99 7.71
C THR A 5 -2.86 -28.64 8.16
N GLU A 6 -1.72 -28.64 8.86
CA GLU A 6 -1.01 -27.42 9.23
C GLU A 6 -0.73 -26.67 7.93
N GLN A 7 -1.51 -25.63 7.67
CA GLN A 7 -1.28 -24.76 6.54
C GLN A 7 0.02 -24.02 6.84
N ARG A 8 1.12 -24.48 6.24
CA ARG A 8 2.46 -23.94 6.47
C ARG A 8 2.46 -22.45 6.14
N ASP A 9 2.86 -21.62 7.09
CA ASP A 9 3.08 -20.19 6.85
C ASP A 9 4.31 -20.03 5.95
N VAL A 10 4.08 -19.73 4.67
CA VAL A 10 5.15 -19.71 3.66
C VAL A 10 5.15 -18.40 2.89
N THR A 11 6.36 -17.91 2.61
CA THR A 11 6.61 -16.85 1.65
C THR A 11 7.05 -17.48 0.34
N LEU A 12 6.40 -17.12 -0.77
CA LEU A 12 6.67 -17.64 -2.11
C LEU A 12 7.05 -16.50 -3.04
N ALA A 13 8.17 -16.67 -3.75
CA ALA A 13 8.58 -15.80 -4.83
C ALA A 13 8.48 -16.53 -6.18
N GLY A 14 8.10 -15.78 -7.22
CA GLY A 14 8.13 -16.23 -8.60
C GLY A 14 9.56 -16.39 -9.12
N ARG A 15 9.70 -16.97 -10.31
CA ARG A 15 11.01 -17.16 -10.97
C ARG A 15 11.71 -15.85 -11.29
N ASP A 16 10.94 -14.77 -11.40
CA ASP A 16 11.41 -13.40 -11.61
C ASP A 16 11.74 -12.67 -10.30
N GLY A 17 11.69 -13.37 -9.16
CA GLY A 17 11.92 -12.81 -7.83
C GLY A 17 10.77 -11.99 -7.28
N ARG A 18 9.64 -11.87 -7.99
CA ARG A 18 8.46 -11.17 -7.46
C ARG A 18 7.80 -11.98 -6.38
N LEU A 19 7.43 -11.32 -5.29
CA LEU A 19 6.65 -11.93 -4.23
C LEU A 19 5.26 -12.31 -4.76
N LEU A 20 4.90 -13.58 -4.67
CA LEU A 20 3.58 -14.12 -5.04
C LEU A 20 2.69 -14.33 -3.82
N LEU A 21 3.30 -14.71 -2.70
CA LEU A 21 2.64 -14.88 -1.42
C LEU A 21 3.60 -14.46 -0.31
N MET A 22 3.12 -13.67 0.62
CA MET A 22 3.84 -13.37 1.86
C MET A 22 3.22 -14.19 2.99
N SER A 23 4.06 -14.82 3.81
CA SER A 23 3.62 -15.43 5.06
C SER A 23 2.96 -14.38 5.96
N CYS A 24 1.96 -14.76 6.74
CA CYS A 24 1.28 -13.84 7.67
C CYS A 24 2.29 -13.23 8.65
N GLN A 25 3.20 -14.04 9.19
CA GLN A 25 4.22 -13.56 10.11
C GLN A 25 5.17 -12.55 9.44
N THR A 26 5.59 -12.83 8.20
CA THR A 26 6.46 -11.94 7.42
C THR A 26 5.73 -10.63 7.10
N PHE A 27 4.45 -10.69 6.72
CA PHE A 27 3.63 -9.51 6.45
C PHE A 27 3.51 -8.60 7.67
N VAL A 28 3.21 -9.17 8.84
CA VAL A 28 3.11 -8.39 10.08
C VAL A 28 4.45 -7.73 10.41
N ASN A 29 5.56 -8.47 10.33
CA ASN A 29 6.87 -7.97 10.73
C ASN A 29 7.40 -6.90 9.77
N GLU A 30 7.37 -7.17 8.46
CA GLU A 30 8.06 -6.35 7.47
C GLU A 30 7.18 -5.19 6.97
N ILE A 31 5.86 -5.38 6.90
CA ILE A 31 4.93 -4.41 6.29
C ILE A 31 4.13 -3.64 7.34
N VAL A 32 3.53 -4.33 8.30
CA VAL A 32 2.67 -3.68 9.31
C VAL A 32 3.51 -2.96 10.35
N MET A 33 4.52 -3.65 10.89
CA MET A 33 5.41 -3.11 11.92
C MET A 33 6.70 -2.52 11.35
N GLY A 34 7.05 -2.88 10.12
CA GLY A 34 8.24 -2.43 9.41
C GLY A 34 7.99 -1.29 8.43
N ASP A 35 8.97 -1.07 7.55
CA ASP A 35 8.96 -0.02 6.54
C ASP A 35 9.14 -0.56 5.11
N ALA A 36 8.97 -1.88 4.91
CA ALA A 36 9.04 -2.48 3.60
C ALA A 36 7.87 -2.03 2.72
N CYS A 37 8.08 -2.04 1.41
CA CYS A 37 7.06 -1.63 0.45
C CYS A 37 5.84 -2.56 0.54
N PHE A 38 4.66 -2.02 0.86
CA PHE A 38 3.44 -2.81 1.06
C PHE A 38 3.00 -3.64 -0.14
N VAL A 39 3.46 -3.30 -1.35
CA VAL A 39 3.14 -4.00 -2.60
C VAL A 39 4.12 -5.15 -2.88
N CYS A 40 5.43 -4.92 -2.73
CA CYS A 40 6.44 -5.89 -3.19
C CYS A 40 7.37 -6.43 -2.10
N GLY A 41 7.26 -5.92 -0.86
CA GLY A 41 8.08 -6.34 0.28
C GLY A 41 9.54 -5.89 0.24
N ALA A 42 9.95 -5.07 -0.72
CA ALA A 42 11.33 -4.56 -0.79
C ALA A 42 11.62 -3.64 0.42
N SER A 43 12.84 -3.70 0.95
CA SER A 43 13.30 -2.77 2.00
C SER A 43 13.65 -1.40 1.41
N PRO A 44 13.51 -0.30 2.17
CA PRO A 44 14.08 1.01 1.81
C PRO A 44 15.60 1.00 1.60
N ARG A 45 16.29 -0.04 2.07
CA ARG A 45 17.73 -0.25 1.81
C ARG A 45 18.01 -0.71 0.37
N ASP A 46 17.05 -1.36 -0.27
CA ASP A 46 17.22 -1.98 -1.59
C ASP A 46 16.63 -1.13 -2.73
N LYS A 47 15.67 -0.26 -2.42
CA LYS A 47 14.97 0.59 -3.41
C LYS A 47 14.72 1.98 -2.87
N MET A 48 14.56 2.94 -3.78
CA MET A 48 14.08 4.28 -3.44
C MET A 48 12.58 4.26 -3.10
N PHE A 49 12.21 5.02 -2.08
CA PHE A 49 10.85 5.18 -1.58
C PHE A 49 10.38 6.62 -1.74
N ASN A 50 9.08 6.80 -1.95
CA ASN A 50 8.44 8.11 -1.95
C ASN A 50 7.09 8.11 -1.21
N ASP A 51 6.76 6.98 -0.56
CA ASP A 51 5.50 6.67 0.11
C ASP A 51 4.27 6.80 -0.78
N GLU A 52 3.30 5.91 -0.58
CA GLU A 52 2.02 5.98 -1.26
C GLU A 52 0.97 6.66 -0.38
N HIS A 53 0.10 7.47 -0.98
CA HIS A 53 -1.04 8.03 -0.25
C HIS A 53 -2.15 6.99 -0.08
N ILE A 54 -2.67 6.83 1.15
CA ILE A 54 -3.81 5.94 1.39
C ILE A 54 -5.06 6.42 0.64
N ILE A 55 -5.23 7.74 0.56
CA ILE A 55 -6.28 8.37 -0.24
C ILE A 55 -5.60 9.04 -1.43
N PRO A 56 -5.91 8.64 -2.68
CA PRO A 56 -5.30 9.15 -3.89
C PRO A 56 -5.19 10.67 -3.93
N ARG A 57 -4.05 11.20 -4.38
CA ARG A 57 -3.79 12.65 -4.36
C ARG A 57 -4.81 13.44 -5.16
N TRP A 58 -5.33 12.89 -6.25
CA TRP A 58 -6.33 13.57 -7.08
C TRP A 58 -7.67 13.75 -6.33
N ILE A 59 -8.08 12.80 -5.49
CA ILE A 59 -9.24 12.93 -4.59
C ILE A 59 -8.98 14.03 -3.57
N LEU A 60 -7.79 14.03 -2.96
CA LEU A 60 -7.43 15.05 -1.97
C LEU A 60 -7.45 16.46 -2.57
N LYS A 61 -7.05 16.62 -3.84
CA LYS A 61 -7.12 17.90 -4.56
C LYS A 61 -8.56 18.26 -4.89
N ARG A 62 -9.32 17.33 -5.50
CA ARG A 62 -10.70 17.55 -5.97
C ARG A 62 -11.64 18.00 -4.86
N PHE A 63 -11.48 17.46 -3.66
CA PHE A 63 -12.33 17.78 -2.50
C PHE A 63 -11.67 18.70 -1.47
N GLY A 64 -10.49 19.26 -1.75
CA GLY A 64 -9.80 20.18 -0.84
C GLY A 64 -9.46 19.57 0.54
N LEU A 65 -9.06 18.30 0.56
CA LEU A 65 -8.88 17.53 1.79
C LEU A 65 -7.46 17.57 2.36
N PHE A 66 -6.46 18.05 1.62
CA PHE A 66 -5.03 18.00 2.01
C PHE A 66 -4.77 18.42 3.47
N ASP A 67 -5.33 19.55 3.89
CA ASP A 67 -5.14 20.11 5.24
C ASP A 67 -6.25 19.72 6.22
N LYS A 68 -7.27 18.98 5.78
CA LYS A 68 -8.30 18.43 6.66
C LYS A 68 -7.74 17.26 7.46
N GLN A 69 -8.38 16.96 8.58
CA GLN A 69 -8.01 15.85 9.46
C GLN A 69 -9.03 14.73 9.38
N ILE A 70 -8.53 13.50 9.45
CA ILE A 70 -9.30 12.27 9.62
C ILE A 70 -9.03 11.70 11.01
N THR A 71 -10.06 11.15 11.64
CA THR A 71 -9.93 10.35 12.87
C THR A 71 -9.80 8.89 12.47
N LEU A 72 -8.67 8.28 12.78
CA LEU A 72 -8.41 6.86 12.54
C LEU A 72 -9.20 6.00 13.54
N PRO A 73 -9.40 4.70 13.27
CA PRO A 73 -10.09 3.79 14.21
C PRO A 73 -9.45 3.73 15.60
N SER A 74 -8.16 4.03 15.71
CA SER A 74 -7.44 4.17 16.98
C SER A 74 -7.83 5.41 17.79
N GLY A 75 -8.64 6.32 17.23
CA GLY A 75 -8.94 7.64 17.79
C GLY A 75 -7.89 8.71 17.46
N GLU A 76 -6.75 8.33 16.87
CA GLU A 76 -5.72 9.28 16.46
C GLU A 76 -6.23 10.19 15.33
N ARG A 77 -5.94 11.49 15.42
CA ARG A 77 -6.21 12.44 14.34
C ARG A 77 -4.97 12.68 13.50
N ARG A 78 -5.09 12.56 12.18
CA ARG A 78 -4.02 12.88 11.23
C ARG A 78 -4.54 13.76 10.09
N HIS A 79 -3.66 14.59 9.54
CA HIS A 79 -3.96 15.29 8.28
C HIS A 79 -3.96 14.30 7.10
N TYR A 80 -4.90 14.46 6.16
CA TYR A 80 -4.94 13.62 4.96
C TYR A 80 -3.64 13.64 4.17
N ARG A 81 -2.95 14.80 4.07
CA ARG A 81 -1.64 14.91 3.40
C ARG A 81 -0.56 13.99 4.00
N GLY A 82 -0.69 13.67 5.29
CA GLY A 82 0.24 12.81 6.01
C GLY A 82 -0.20 11.34 6.06
N TYR A 83 -1.40 11.02 5.56
CA TYR A 83 -1.92 9.67 5.60
C TYR A 83 -1.36 8.84 4.43
N ARG A 84 -0.13 8.36 4.64
CA ARG A 84 0.70 7.67 3.66
C ARG A 84 1.26 6.38 4.24
N ILE A 85 1.69 5.47 3.36
CA ILE A 85 2.34 4.19 3.71
C ILE A 85 3.63 3.97 2.93
N PRO A 86 4.60 3.21 3.47
CA PRO A 86 5.85 2.93 2.78
C PRO A 86 5.62 2.25 1.43
N CYS A 87 6.10 2.89 0.36
CA CYS A 87 6.02 2.34 -0.99
C CYS A 87 7.26 2.74 -1.79
N CYS A 88 7.86 1.75 -2.48
CA CYS A 88 8.95 2.02 -3.39
C CYS A 88 8.45 2.76 -4.63
N VAL A 89 9.30 3.60 -5.23
CA VAL A 89 8.94 4.44 -6.39
C VAL A 89 8.35 3.61 -7.54
N THR A 90 8.93 2.45 -7.84
CA THR A 90 8.44 1.57 -8.92
C THR A 90 7.01 1.10 -8.70
N CYS A 91 6.67 0.67 -7.48
CA CYS A 91 5.32 0.22 -7.16
C CYS A 91 4.34 1.39 -7.08
N ASN A 92 4.77 2.52 -6.52
CA ASN A 92 3.94 3.73 -6.46
C ASN A 92 3.58 4.21 -7.87
N SER A 93 4.56 4.35 -8.77
CA SER A 93 4.30 4.69 -10.17
C SER A 93 3.39 3.69 -10.86
N LEU A 94 3.59 2.38 -10.64
CA LEU A 94 2.72 1.36 -11.20
C LEU A 94 1.25 1.52 -10.75
N LEU A 95 1.02 1.77 -9.47
CA LEU A 95 -0.33 2.02 -8.94
C LEU A 95 -0.93 3.30 -9.54
N GLY A 96 -0.14 4.38 -9.61
CA GLY A 96 -0.54 5.62 -10.25
C GLY A 96 -0.98 5.44 -11.70
N ASP A 97 -0.17 4.73 -12.50
CA ASP A 97 -0.38 4.57 -13.94
C ASP A 97 -1.50 3.57 -14.25
N THR A 98 -1.60 2.48 -13.48
CA THR A 98 -2.50 1.35 -13.81
C THR A 98 -3.83 1.37 -13.06
N VAL A 99 -3.90 2.08 -11.93
CA VAL A 99 -5.10 2.14 -11.08
C VAL A 99 -5.60 3.57 -10.96
N GLU A 100 -4.78 4.50 -10.45
CA GLU A 100 -5.25 5.84 -10.14
C GLU A 100 -5.65 6.64 -11.39
N ALA A 101 -4.79 6.67 -12.41
CA ALA A 101 -5.03 7.47 -13.61
C ALA A 101 -6.30 7.02 -14.39
N PRO A 102 -6.54 5.72 -14.64
CA PRO A 102 -7.78 5.26 -15.26
C PRO A 102 -9.03 5.61 -14.43
N ILE A 103 -8.96 5.46 -13.09
CA ILE A 103 -10.10 5.77 -12.20
C ILE A 103 -10.39 7.27 -12.17
N SER A 104 -9.36 8.13 -12.10
CA SER A 104 -9.53 9.58 -12.14
C SER A 104 -10.21 9.98 -13.45
N GLN A 105 -9.71 9.50 -14.59
CA GLN A 105 -10.28 9.81 -15.90
C GLN A 105 -11.75 9.38 -16.02
N LEU A 106 -12.10 8.20 -15.50
CA LEU A 106 -13.48 7.72 -15.48
C LEU A 106 -14.41 8.63 -14.66
N LEU A 107 -13.91 9.16 -13.54
CA LEU A 107 -14.70 9.98 -12.62
C LEU A 107 -14.64 11.48 -12.91
N ASP A 108 -13.72 11.91 -13.77
CA ASP A 108 -13.59 13.29 -14.25
C ASP A 108 -14.52 13.58 -15.45
N GLY A 109 -15.11 12.55 -16.07
CA GLY A 109 -16.20 12.70 -17.04
C GLY A 109 -17.54 13.04 -16.36
N ASP A 110 -18.25 14.03 -16.90
CA ASP A 110 -19.59 14.45 -16.45
C ASP A 110 -20.61 13.29 -16.52
N TYR A 111 -21.35 13.08 -15.42
CA TYR A 111 -22.66 12.42 -15.42
C TYR A 111 -23.75 13.46 -15.21
#